data_AF-F0YK27-F1
#
_entry.id   AF-F0YK27-F1
#
_cell.length_a   1.000
_cell.length_b   1.000
_cell.length_c   1.000
_cell.angle_alpha   90.00
_cell.angle_beta   90.00
_cell.angle_gamma   90.00
#
_symmetry.space_group_name_H-M   'P 1'
#
loop_
_entity.id
_entity.type
_entity.pdbx_description
1 polymer ?
#
loop_
_entity_poly.entity_id
_entity_poly.type
_entity_poly.pdbx_seq_one_letter_code
_entity_poly.pdbx_strand_id
1 'polypeptide(L)'
;MSTKGKFVIKPFRPHCQMDAEQAQRIWAQLRLAVSEIYNKNASVLSFEELYRNAYNLVLHKHGDLLYDGVQETVEMRLRSARPRCVCTLYEQLLSQICEQWKEHQVTMVMVRDILMYMDRTRGAPGYVPQNKKMAVYDVGLRAFRETITRHDHVRDRLRCVLLENVRIERAGRLIDQTGMRCALYMLADLGIESSSVYEEDFEC
;
A
#
# COMPACT_ATOMS: atom_id res chain seq x y z
N MET A 1 -25.39 -4.98 -64.65
CA MET A 1 -25.42 -3.81 -63.74
C MET A 1 -25.49 -4.34 -62.32
N SER A 2 -24.40 -4.26 -61.55
CA SER A 2 -24.35 -4.78 -60.17
C SER A 2 -24.32 -3.60 -59.19
N THR A 3 -25.42 -3.38 -58.48
CA THR A 3 -25.57 -2.31 -57.48
C THR A 3 -24.76 -2.66 -56.25
N LYS A 4 -23.60 -1.99 -56.07
CA LYS A 4 -22.81 -2.05 -54.84
C LYS A 4 -23.67 -1.56 -53.67
N GLY A 5 -23.99 -2.45 -52.74
CA GLY A 5 -24.68 -2.13 -51.50
C GLY A 5 -23.91 -1.08 -50.72
N LYS A 6 -24.57 0.02 -50.36
CA LYS A 6 -24.01 1.08 -49.52
C LYS A 6 -23.61 0.47 -48.17
N PHE A 7 -22.32 0.50 -47.85
CA PHE A 7 -21.82 0.16 -46.52
C PHE A 7 -22.34 1.20 -45.52
N VAL A 8 -23.30 0.80 -44.68
CA VAL A 8 -23.80 1.63 -43.58
C VAL A 8 -22.92 1.35 -42.38
N ILE A 9 -21.98 2.26 -42.10
CA ILE A 9 -21.19 2.22 -40.87
C ILE A 9 -22.15 2.60 -39.73
N LYS A 10 -22.40 1.65 -38.82
CA LYS A 10 -23.22 1.90 -37.63
C LYS A 10 -22.56 2.98 -36.78
N PRO A 11 -23.33 3.95 -36.24
CA PRO A 11 -22.77 5.00 -35.39
C PRO A 11 -22.03 4.38 -34.19
N PHE A 12 -20.92 4.99 -33.82
CA PHE A 12 -20.14 4.61 -32.63
C PHE A 12 -21.09 4.65 -31.42
N ARG A 13 -21.29 3.50 -30.77
CA ARG A 13 -22.05 3.48 -29.52
C ARG A 13 -21.28 4.35 -28.54
N PRO A 14 -21.88 5.39 -27.94
CA PRO A 14 -21.25 6.12 -26.86
C PRO A 14 -20.79 5.06 -25.84
N HIS A 15 -19.51 5.09 -25.50
CA HIS A 15 -18.96 4.20 -24.50
C HIS A 15 -19.86 4.32 -23.27
N CYS A 16 -20.53 3.22 -22.90
CA CYS A 16 -21.52 3.21 -21.82
C CYS A 16 -20.88 3.88 -20.61
N GLN A 17 -21.41 5.04 -20.20
CA GLN A 17 -20.96 5.64 -18.95
C GLN A 17 -21.31 4.61 -17.87
N MET A 18 -20.32 4.20 -17.11
CA MET A 18 -20.54 3.30 -15.99
C MET A 18 -21.33 4.06 -14.94
N ASP A 19 -22.49 3.55 -14.55
CA ASP A 19 -23.31 4.17 -13.51
C ASP A 19 -22.57 4.12 -12.16
N ALA A 20 -22.79 5.13 -11.31
CA ALA A 20 -22.15 5.22 -10.00
C ALA A 20 -22.38 3.96 -9.13
N GLU A 21 -23.55 3.31 -9.27
CA GLU A 21 -23.84 2.05 -8.57
C GLU A 21 -22.97 0.89 -9.05
N GLN A 22 -22.70 0.81 -10.36
CA GLN A 22 -21.81 -0.21 -10.91
C GLN A 22 -20.37 0.03 -10.45
N ALA A 23 -19.93 1.29 -10.43
CA ALA A 23 -18.64 1.67 -9.89
C ALA A 23 -18.49 1.23 -8.43
N GLN A 24 -19.52 1.45 -7.61
CA GLN A 24 -19.50 1.06 -6.20
C GLN A 24 -19.47 -0.46 -6.00
N ARG A 25 -20.15 -1.23 -6.86
CA ARG A 25 -20.10 -2.70 -6.84
C ARG A 25 -18.72 -3.23 -7.18
N ILE A 26 -18.10 -2.68 -8.23
CA ILE A 26 -16.74 -3.06 -8.63
C ILE A 26 -15.74 -2.68 -7.52
N TRP A 27 -15.89 -1.49 -6.93
CA TRP A 27 -15.09 -1.09 -5.78
C TRP A 27 -15.27 -2.04 -4.59
N ALA A 28 -16.50 -2.45 -4.28
CA ALA A 28 -16.75 -3.40 -3.20
C ALA A 28 -16.02 -4.74 -3.42
N GLN A 29 -15.99 -5.23 -4.67
CA GLN A 29 -15.21 -6.43 -5.02
C GLN A 29 -13.70 -6.23 -4.84
N LEU A 30 -13.16 -5.10 -5.31
CA LEU A 30 -11.75 -4.77 -5.12
C LEU A 30 -11.38 -4.65 -3.65
N ARG A 31 -12.22 -4.01 -2.82
CA ARG A 31 -12.01 -3.89 -1.38
C ARG A 31 -11.99 -5.25 -0.67
N LEU A 32 -12.88 -6.16 -1.08
CA LEU A 32 -12.88 -7.53 -0.57
C LEU A 32 -11.59 -8.25 -0.98
N ALA A 33 -11.16 -8.13 -2.23
CA ALA A 33 -9.90 -8.71 -2.68
C ALA A 33 -8.69 -8.17 -1.89
N VAL A 34 -8.62 -6.86 -1.66
CA VAL A 34 -7.58 -6.26 -0.81
C VAL A 34 -7.61 -6.87 0.60
N SER A 35 -8.80 -7.08 1.16
CA SER A 35 -8.97 -7.73 2.46
C SER A 35 -8.50 -9.19 2.47
N GLU A 36 -8.80 -9.95 1.42
CA GLU A 36 -8.33 -11.33 1.25
C GLU A 36 -6.81 -11.42 1.08
N ILE A 37 -6.20 -10.45 0.38
CA ILE A 37 -4.72 -10.33 0.29
C ILE A 37 -4.12 -10.13 1.68
N TYR A 38 -4.71 -9.27 2.52
CA TYR A 38 -4.30 -9.10 3.92
C TYR A 38 -4.58 -10.33 4.79
N ASN A 39 -5.51 -11.21 4.40
CA ASN A 39 -5.78 -12.47 5.11
C ASN A 39 -4.90 -13.63 4.60
N LYS A 40 -3.92 -13.34 3.74
CA LYS A 40 -3.03 -14.34 3.09
C LYS A 40 -3.76 -15.31 2.16
N ASN A 41 -4.97 -14.96 1.73
CA ASN A 41 -5.80 -15.72 0.80
C ASN A 41 -5.67 -15.19 -0.64
N ALA A 42 -4.48 -14.75 -1.04
CA ALA A 42 -4.28 -14.20 -2.39
C ALA A 42 -4.43 -15.25 -3.51
N SER A 43 -4.29 -16.54 -3.19
CA SER A 43 -4.37 -17.65 -4.14
C SER A 43 -5.77 -17.90 -4.71
N VAL A 44 -6.83 -17.47 -4.01
CA VAL A 44 -8.22 -17.62 -4.47
C VAL A 44 -8.67 -16.48 -5.39
N LEU A 45 -7.83 -15.46 -5.57
CA LEU A 45 -8.16 -14.25 -6.31
C LEU A 45 -7.71 -14.35 -7.77
N SER A 46 -8.54 -13.86 -8.69
CA SER A 46 -8.17 -13.68 -10.09
C SER A 46 -7.52 -12.31 -10.29
N PHE A 47 -6.18 -12.26 -10.35
CA PHE A 47 -5.44 -11.01 -10.58
C PHE A 47 -5.84 -10.31 -11.89
N GLU A 48 -6.15 -11.07 -12.94
CA GLU A 48 -6.59 -10.52 -14.22
C GLU A 48 -7.96 -9.84 -14.11
N GLU A 49 -8.91 -10.45 -13.40
CA GLU A 49 -10.23 -9.86 -13.18
C GLU A 49 -10.15 -8.60 -12.34
N LEU A 50 -9.37 -8.63 -11.25
CA LEU A 50 -9.16 -7.46 -10.38
C LEU A 50 -8.48 -6.32 -11.13
N TYR A 51 -7.46 -6.62 -11.93
CA TYR A 51 -6.79 -5.64 -12.78
C TYR A 51 -7.76 -5.01 -13.80
N ARG A 52 -8.59 -5.82 -14.47
CA ARG A 52 -9.59 -5.32 -15.44
C ARG A 52 -10.64 -4.44 -14.76
N ASN A 53 -11.06 -4.81 -13.55
CA ASN A 53 -12.00 -4.05 -12.73
C ASN A 53 -11.42 -2.69 -12.33
N ALA A 54 -10.17 -2.66 -11.86
CA ALA A 54 -9.46 -1.42 -11.53
C ALA A 54 -9.25 -0.53 -12.78
N TYR A 55 -8.88 -1.13 -13.91
CA TYR A 55 -8.74 -0.44 -15.20
C TYR A 55 -10.06 0.25 -15.63
N ASN A 56 -11.17 -0.47 -15.56
CA ASN A 56 -12.48 0.08 -15.92
C ASN A 56 -12.88 1.26 -15.02
N LEU A 57 -12.61 1.19 -13.70
CA LEU A 57 -12.88 2.30 -12.78
C LEU A 57 -12.11 3.57 -13.17
N VAL A 58 -10.82 3.43 -13.47
CA VAL A 58 -9.99 4.58 -13.89
C VAL A 58 -10.44 5.12 -15.24
N LEU A 59 -10.75 4.23 -16.21
CA LEU A 59 -11.21 4.61 -17.55
C LEU A 59 -12.51 5.42 -17.51
N HIS A 60 -13.44 5.05 -16.63
CA HIS A 60 -14.73 5.73 -16.45
C HIS A 60 -14.67 6.91 -15.46
N LYS A 61 -13.49 7.46 -15.17
CA LYS A 61 -13.28 8.63 -14.29
C LYS A 61 -13.66 8.42 -12.82
N HIS A 62 -13.70 7.18 -12.34
CA HIS A 62 -13.88 6.83 -10.92
C HIS A 62 -12.55 6.52 -10.22
N GLY A 63 -11.45 7.13 -10.67
CA GLY A 63 -10.13 6.95 -10.09
C GLY A 63 -10.02 7.46 -8.65
N ASP A 64 -10.73 8.54 -8.29
CA ASP A 64 -10.73 9.11 -6.94
C ASP A 64 -11.32 8.11 -5.94
N LEU A 65 -12.49 7.55 -6.26
CA LEU A 65 -13.16 6.53 -5.45
C LEU A 65 -12.24 5.34 -5.14
N LEU A 66 -11.52 4.86 -6.17
CA LEU A 66 -10.60 3.74 -6.03
C LEU A 66 -9.37 4.11 -5.20
N TYR A 67 -8.76 5.28 -5.43
CA TYR A 67 -7.59 5.73 -4.68
C TYR A 67 -7.91 5.96 -3.20
N ASP A 68 -8.96 6.74 -2.92
CA ASP A 68 -9.38 7.10 -1.56
C ASP A 68 -9.83 5.86 -0.80
N GLY A 69 -10.57 4.97 -1.47
CA GLY A 69 -11.02 3.72 -0.88
C GLY A 69 -9.88 2.75 -0.56
N VAL A 70 -8.84 2.67 -1.40
CA VAL A 70 -7.65 1.85 -1.11
C VAL A 70 -6.90 2.41 0.09
N GLN A 71 -6.70 3.74 0.13
CA GLN A 71 -6.07 4.40 1.27
C GLN A 71 -6.83 4.11 2.58
N GLU A 72 -8.15 4.30 2.59
CA GLU A 72 -8.99 4.03 3.77
C GLU A 72 -8.90 2.56 4.21
N THR A 73 -8.94 1.63 3.26
CA THR A 73 -8.86 0.19 3.54
C THR A 73 -7.51 -0.17 4.16
N VAL A 74 -6.41 0.34 3.62
CA VAL A 74 -5.05 0.12 4.15
C VAL A 74 -4.91 0.69 5.56
N GLU A 75 -5.35 1.94 5.78
CA GLU A 75 -5.33 2.58 7.10
C GLU A 75 -6.16 1.79 8.12
N MET A 76 -7.35 1.34 7.74
CA MET A 76 -8.22 0.53 8.61
C MET A 76 -7.55 -0.78 9.02
N ARG A 77 -6.92 -1.49 8.07
CA ARG A 77 -6.20 -2.74 8.35
C ARG A 77 -5.02 -2.52 9.30
N LEU A 78 -4.25 -1.45 9.09
CA LEU A 78 -3.14 -1.08 9.97
C LEU A 78 -3.62 -0.68 11.37
N ARG A 79 -4.71 0.10 11.48
CA ARG A 79 -5.31 0.45 12.78
C ARG A 79 -5.79 -0.78 13.53
N SER A 80 -6.33 -1.78 12.83
CA SER A 80 -6.73 -3.06 13.43
C SER A 80 -5.54 -3.92 13.86
N ALA A 81 -4.39 -3.82 13.18
CA ALA A 81 -3.17 -4.54 13.54
C ALA A 81 -2.39 -3.85 14.68
N ARG A 82 -2.51 -2.53 14.81
CA ARG A 82 -1.79 -1.69 15.80
C ARG A 82 -1.81 -2.23 17.24
N PRO A 83 -2.94 -2.68 17.83
CA PRO A 83 -2.95 -3.19 19.20
C PRO A 83 -2.01 -4.39 19.39
N ARG A 84 -1.79 -5.19 18.35
CA ARG A 84 -0.83 -6.30 18.40
C ARG A 84 0.57 -5.76 18.65
N CYS A 85 1.00 -4.71 17.96
CA CYS A 85 2.31 -4.09 18.17
C CYS A 85 2.42 -3.37 19.51
N VAL A 86 1.36 -2.69 19.96
CA VAL A 86 1.37 -1.92 21.22
C VAL A 86 1.38 -2.83 22.45
N CYS A 87 0.59 -3.91 22.46
CA CYS A 87 0.44 -4.80 23.61
C CYS A 87 1.48 -5.95 23.63
N THR A 88 2.32 -6.09 22.60
CA THR A 88 3.37 -7.13 22.56
C THR A 88 4.41 -6.88 23.66
N LEU A 89 5.01 -7.96 24.18
CA LEU A 89 6.09 -7.92 25.16
C LEU A 89 7.38 -7.30 24.59
N TYR A 90 8.23 -6.74 25.45
CA TYR A 90 9.47 -6.06 25.01
C TYR A 90 10.37 -6.95 24.14
N GLU A 91 10.57 -8.20 24.55
CA GLU A 91 11.43 -9.17 23.85
C GLU A 91 10.91 -9.59 22.48
N GLN A 92 9.59 -9.56 22.28
CA GLN A 92 8.93 -9.99 21.05
C GLN A 92 8.63 -8.82 20.11
N LEU A 93 8.78 -7.58 20.57
CA LEU A 93 8.40 -6.38 19.84
C LEU A 93 9.10 -6.29 18.48
N LEU A 94 10.42 -6.54 18.45
CA LEU A 94 11.22 -6.46 17.23
C LEU A 94 10.73 -7.47 16.17
N SER A 95 10.55 -8.73 16.59
CA SER A 95 10.07 -9.80 15.72
C SER A 95 8.66 -9.51 15.20
N GLN A 96 7.75 -9.06 16.07
CA GLN A 96 6.38 -8.73 15.70
C GLN A 96 6.28 -7.56 14.73
N ILE A 97 7.04 -6.48 14.94
CA ILE A 97 7.07 -5.35 14.00
C ILE A 97 7.64 -5.77 12.65
N CYS A 98 8.72 -6.57 12.66
CA CYS A 98 9.32 -7.07 11.42
C CYS A 98 8.39 -8.00 10.64
N GLU A 99 7.63 -8.86 11.33
CA GLU A 99 6.62 -9.71 10.73
C GLU A 99 5.49 -8.90 10.11
N GLN A 100 4.92 -7.95 10.86
CA GLN A 100 3.88 -7.05 10.35
C GLN A 100 4.36 -6.20 9.18
N TRP A 101 5.62 -5.74 9.21
CA TRP A 101 6.23 -4.99 8.12
C TRP A 101 6.35 -5.83 6.85
N LYS A 102 6.90 -7.05 6.95
CA LYS A 102 7.05 -7.95 5.80
C LYS A 102 5.69 -8.30 5.20
N GLU A 103 4.70 -8.60 6.04
CA GLU A 103 3.34 -8.88 5.60
C GLU A 103 2.75 -7.68 4.84
N HIS A 104 2.87 -6.48 5.41
CA HIS A 104 2.42 -5.25 4.75
C HIS A 104 3.15 -4.99 3.43
N GLN A 105 4.47 -5.19 3.35
CA GLN A 105 5.21 -5.03 2.09
C GLN A 105 4.71 -5.98 1.00
N VAL A 106 4.52 -7.26 1.32
CA VAL A 106 4.01 -8.25 0.36
C VAL A 106 2.59 -7.87 -0.11
N THR A 107 1.72 -7.49 0.82
CA THR A 107 0.37 -7.02 0.49
C THR A 107 0.40 -5.77 -0.40
N MET A 108 1.21 -4.77 -0.07
CA MET A 108 1.30 -3.53 -0.86
C MET A 108 1.86 -3.77 -2.26
N VAL A 109 2.79 -4.71 -2.44
CA VAL A 109 3.27 -5.13 -3.77
C VAL A 109 2.12 -5.73 -4.58
N MET A 110 1.34 -6.66 -3.99
CA MET A 110 0.18 -7.25 -4.68
C MET A 110 -0.89 -6.22 -5.03
N VAL A 111 -1.19 -5.29 -4.10
CA VAL A 111 -2.15 -4.21 -4.34
C VAL A 111 -1.66 -3.27 -5.44
N ARG A 112 -0.37 -2.90 -5.44
CA ARG A 112 0.25 -2.12 -6.52
C ARG A 112 0.14 -2.83 -7.86
N ASP A 113 0.37 -4.14 -7.90
CA ASP A 113 0.33 -4.90 -9.15
C ASP A 113 -1.12 -4.99 -9.71
N ILE A 114 -2.13 -5.12 -8.85
CA ILE A 114 -3.55 -5.02 -9.23
C ILE A 114 -3.89 -3.61 -9.73
N LEU A 115 -3.37 -2.58 -9.06
CA LEU A 115 -3.64 -1.17 -9.35
C LEU A 115 -2.60 -0.56 -10.31
N MET A 116 -1.84 -1.38 -11.02
CA MET A 116 -0.72 -0.95 -11.86
C MET A 116 -1.15 0.11 -12.88
N TYR A 117 -2.37 0.03 -13.42
CA TYR A 117 -2.88 1.01 -14.37
C TYR A 117 -3.11 2.40 -13.74
N MET A 118 -3.53 2.45 -12.47
CA MET A 118 -3.65 3.71 -11.72
C MET A 118 -2.28 4.34 -11.51
N ASP A 119 -1.27 3.51 -11.21
CA ASP A 119 0.07 3.93 -10.79
C ASP A 119 1.07 4.16 -11.95
N ARG A 120 0.70 3.87 -13.20
CA ARG A 120 1.60 4.02 -14.37
C ARG A 120 2.03 5.48 -14.57
N THR A 121 3.19 5.78 -13.99
CA THR A 121 4.01 6.99 -14.09
C THR A 121 5.09 6.91 -15.18
N ARG A 122 5.25 5.77 -15.85
CA ARG A 122 6.31 5.57 -16.86
C ARG A 122 5.74 5.53 -18.27
N GLY A 123 5.67 6.70 -18.91
CA GLY A 123 5.58 6.86 -20.38
C GLY A 123 4.22 7.22 -20.97
N ALA A 124 3.12 7.13 -20.20
CA ALA A 124 1.81 7.67 -20.56
C ALA A 124 1.20 8.29 -19.29
N PRO A 125 0.35 9.32 -19.40
CA PRO A 125 -0.15 10.00 -18.22
C PRO A 125 -1.19 9.11 -17.54
N GLY A 126 -0.74 8.28 -16.59
CA GLY A 126 -1.63 7.57 -15.67
C GLY A 126 -2.36 8.54 -14.74
N TYR A 127 -3.36 8.05 -14.03
CA TYR A 127 -4.21 8.87 -13.17
C TYR A 127 -3.44 9.57 -12.04
N VAL A 128 -2.48 8.87 -11.41
CA VAL A 128 -1.62 9.39 -10.33
C VAL A 128 -0.75 10.59 -10.78
N PRO A 129 0.02 10.52 -11.89
CA PRO A 129 0.80 11.66 -12.37
C PRO A 129 -0.05 12.78 -12.98
N GLN A 130 -1.23 12.47 -13.53
CA GLN A 130 -2.18 13.50 -13.99
C GLN A 130 -2.72 14.33 -12.83
N ASN A 131 -2.97 13.71 -11.67
CA ASN A 131 -3.59 14.36 -10.51
C ASN A 131 -2.60 14.73 -9.40
N LYS A 132 -1.28 14.63 -9.63
CA LYS A 132 -0.22 14.87 -8.63
C LYS A 132 -0.42 14.09 -7.33
N LYS A 133 -1.04 12.90 -7.42
CA LYS A 133 -1.23 12.01 -6.28
C LYS A 133 0.05 11.18 -6.07
N MET A 134 0.18 10.58 -4.89
CA MET A 134 1.30 9.68 -4.60
C MET A 134 1.05 8.29 -5.17
N ALA A 135 2.12 7.54 -5.40
CA ALA A 135 1.99 6.13 -5.79
C ALA A 135 1.30 5.34 -4.67
N VAL A 136 0.51 4.33 -5.03
CA VAL A 136 -0.23 3.52 -4.05
C VAL A 136 0.72 2.86 -3.05
N TYR A 137 1.89 2.42 -3.53
CA TYR A 137 2.93 1.86 -2.67
C TYR A 137 3.38 2.87 -1.60
N ASP A 138 3.66 4.11 -1.99
CA ASP A 138 4.11 5.18 -1.08
C ASP A 138 3.03 5.60 -0.08
N VAL A 139 1.75 5.56 -0.48
CA VAL A 139 0.62 5.76 0.44
C VAL A 139 0.62 4.68 1.53
N GLY A 140 0.85 3.42 1.15
CA GLY A 140 0.96 2.33 2.11
C GLY A 140 2.16 2.46 3.05
N LEU A 141 3.30 2.95 2.56
CA LEU A 141 4.47 3.25 3.38
C LEU A 141 4.15 4.34 4.42
N ARG A 142 3.55 5.46 3.97
CA ARG A 142 3.12 6.55 4.86
C ARG A 142 2.13 6.05 5.91
N ALA A 143 1.10 5.31 5.50
CA ALA A 143 0.08 4.80 6.42
C ALA A 143 0.69 3.90 7.50
N PHE A 144 1.66 3.05 7.14
CA PHE A 144 2.40 2.23 8.09
C PHE A 144 3.24 3.08 9.05
N ARG A 145 3.98 4.06 8.52
CA ARG A 145 4.78 5.00 9.31
C ARG A 145 3.94 5.72 10.35
N GLU A 146 2.80 6.30 9.96
CA GLU A 146 1.95 7.12 10.82
C GLU A 146 1.19 6.28 11.84
N THR A 147 0.71 5.10 11.45
CA THR A 147 -0.17 4.28 12.31
C THR A 147 0.61 3.39 13.28
N ILE A 148 1.76 2.86 12.86
CA ILE A 148 2.55 1.88 13.62
C ILE A 148 3.83 2.53 14.16
N THR A 149 4.70 3.02 13.27
CA THR A 149 6.08 3.40 13.66
C THR A 149 6.15 4.71 14.44
N ARG A 150 5.31 5.70 14.10
CA ARG A 150 5.21 7.00 14.79
C ARG A 150 4.30 6.98 16.02
N HIS A 151 3.66 5.86 16.32
CA HIS A 151 2.84 5.75 17.52
C HIS A 151 3.73 5.84 18.77
N ASP A 152 3.40 6.75 19.70
CA ASP A 152 4.26 7.12 20.83
C ASP A 152 4.81 5.90 21.60
N HIS A 153 3.93 4.98 21.98
CA HIS A 153 4.31 3.77 22.71
C HIS A 153 5.16 2.79 21.90
N VAL A 154 5.05 2.76 20.56
CA VAL A 154 5.81 1.84 19.71
C VAL A 154 7.18 2.43 19.40
N ARG A 155 7.25 3.72 19.06
CA ARG A 155 8.49 4.44 18.72
C ARG A 155 9.52 4.34 19.84
N ASP A 156 9.13 4.70 21.05
CA ASP A 156 10.08 4.80 22.17
C ASP A 156 10.57 3.40 22.57
N ARG A 157 9.67 2.41 22.56
CA ARG A 157 10.03 1.01 22.83
C ARG A 157 10.93 0.43 21.74
N LEU A 158 10.63 0.67 20.46
CA LEU A 158 11.46 0.22 19.36
C LEU A 158 12.87 0.81 19.45
N ARG A 159 12.98 2.12 19.74
CA ARG A 159 14.28 2.78 19.95
C ARG A 159 15.05 2.15 21.11
N CYS A 160 14.40 1.90 22.25
CA CYS A 160 15.03 1.23 23.38
C CYS A 160 15.52 -0.17 23.02
N VAL A 161 14.70 -0.98 22.34
CA VAL A 161 15.08 -2.34 21.91
C VAL A 161 16.29 -2.31 20.97
N LEU A 162 16.31 -1.40 19.98
CA LEU A 162 17.43 -1.28 19.05
C LEU A 162 18.73 -0.89 19.76
N LEU A 163 18.67 0.12 20.65
CA LEU A 163 19.85 0.57 21.42
C LEU A 163 20.37 -0.52 22.37
N GLU A 164 19.46 -1.27 23.00
CA GLU A 164 19.83 -2.35 23.91
C GLU A 164 20.49 -3.50 23.14
N ASN A 165 19.98 -3.87 21.96
CA ASN A 165 20.64 -4.86 21.11
C ASN A 165 22.06 -4.43 20.71
N VAL A 166 22.29 -3.15 20.38
CA VAL A 166 23.64 -2.64 20.09
C VAL A 166 24.57 -2.73 21.31
N ARG A 167 24.05 -2.45 22.51
CA ARG A 167 24.83 -2.61 23.76
C ARG A 167 25.21 -4.06 24.02
N ILE A 168 24.26 -4.98 23.82
CA ILE A 168 24.46 -6.43 23.99
C ILE A 168 25.51 -6.95 22.98
N GLU A 169 25.43 -6.50 21.73
CA GLU A 169 26.40 -6.85 20.69
C GLU A 169 27.82 -6.33 21.04
N ARG A 170 27.93 -5.09 21.51
CA ARG A 170 29.22 -4.52 21.98
C ARG A 170 29.78 -5.23 23.20
N ALA A 171 28.94 -5.83 24.02
CA ALA A 171 29.33 -6.67 25.15
C ALA A 171 29.76 -8.09 24.73
N GLY A 172 29.78 -8.40 23.42
CA GLY A 172 30.20 -9.70 22.88
C GLY A 172 29.14 -10.80 23.01
N ARG A 173 27.88 -10.45 23.28
CA ARG A 173 26.78 -11.41 23.37
C ARG A 173 26.08 -11.54 22.02
N LEU A 174 25.51 -12.72 21.77
CA LEU A 174 24.73 -13.00 20.56
C LEU A 174 23.43 -12.18 20.55
N ILE A 175 23.15 -11.55 19.41
CA ILE A 175 21.92 -10.79 19.16
C ILE A 175 21.17 -11.36 17.95
N ASP A 176 19.88 -11.03 17.82
CA ASP A 176 19.12 -11.30 16.61
C ASP A 176 19.49 -10.29 15.50
N GLN A 177 20.56 -10.60 14.77
CA GLN A 177 21.02 -9.80 13.63
C GLN A 177 19.97 -9.71 12.52
N THR A 178 19.07 -10.70 12.40
CA THR A 178 18.04 -10.71 11.36
C THR A 178 16.94 -9.71 11.69
N GLY A 179 16.45 -9.72 12.92
CA GLY A 179 15.50 -8.73 13.43
C GLY A 179 16.04 -7.31 13.37
N MET A 180 17.29 -7.11 13.79
CA MET A 180 17.97 -5.80 13.74
C MET A 180 18.06 -5.27 12.30
N ARG A 181 18.53 -6.09 11.36
CA ARG A 181 18.63 -5.70 9.95
C ARG A 181 17.26 -5.40 9.34
N CYS A 182 16.25 -6.21 9.65
CA CYS A 182 14.89 -5.98 9.17
C CYS A 182 14.31 -4.66 9.69
N ALA A 183 14.51 -4.35 10.97
CA ALA A 183 14.05 -3.09 11.54
C ALA A 183 14.79 -1.88 10.94
N LEU A 184 16.11 -1.96 10.74
CA LEU A 184 16.87 -0.88 10.11
C LEU A 184 16.44 -0.63 8.65
N TYR A 185 16.25 -1.69 7.86
CA TYR A 185 15.73 -1.54 6.50
C TYR A 185 14.30 -1.00 6.48
N MET A 186 13.44 -1.46 7.39
CA MET A 186 12.10 -0.88 7.54
C MET A 186 12.16 0.62 7.84
N LEU A 187 12.99 1.06 8.80
CA LEU A 187 13.10 2.47 9.15
C LEU A 187 13.62 3.31 7.97
N ALA A 188 14.57 2.78 7.19
CA ALA A 188 15.06 3.40 5.97
C ALA A 188 13.99 3.50 4.88
N ASP A 189 13.28 2.41 4.59
CA ASP A 189 12.19 2.34 3.59
C ASP A 189 11.03 3.28 3.94
N LEU A 190 10.71 3.43 5.22
CA LEU A 190 9.68 4.36 5.71
C LEU A 190 10.09 5.84 5.59
N GLY A 191 11.31 6.12 5.10
CA GLY A 191 11.80 7.48 4.93
C GLY A 191 11.89 8.22 6.25
N ILE A 192 12.30 7.53 7.32
CA ILE A 192 12.62 8.20 8.60
C ILE A 192 13.86 9.09 8.44
N GLU A 193 14.59 8.96 7.32
CA GLU A 193 15.63 9.88 6.90
C GLU A 193 15.46 10.29 5.43
N SER A 194 14.79 11.41 5.18
CA SER A 194 15.16 12.31 4.08
C SER A 194 14.62 13.71 4.41
N SER A 195 15.54 14.57 4.86
CA SER A 195 15.40 15.97 5.29
C SER A 195 14.70 16.30 6.63
N SER A 196 13.47 15.87 6.93
CA SER A 196 12.71 16.64 7.95
C SER A 196 13.21 16.51 9.40
N VAL A 197 13.68 15.34 9.84
CA VAL A 197 14.07 15.15 11.26
C VAL A 197 15.48 15.69 11.53
N TYR A 198 16.36 15.69 10.54
CA TYR A 198 17.69 16.29 10.69
C TYR A 198 17.58 17.82 10.71
N GLU A 199 16.72 18.43 9.89
CA GLU A 199 16.46 19.87 9.99
C GLU A 199 15.74 20.23 11.30
N GLU A 200 14.72 19.47 11.72
CA GLU A 200 13.93 19.78 12.94
C GLU A 200 14.71 19.58 14.26
N ASP A 201 15.66 18.64 14.32
CA ASP A 201 16.44 18.38 15.55
C ASP A 201 17.87 18.96 15.53
N PHE A 202 18.43 19.32 14.36
CA PHE A 202 19.84 19.77 14.24
C PHE A 202 20.05 21.13 13.54
N GLU A 203 19.14 21.64 12.73
CA GLU A 203 19.26 23.00 12.16
C GLU A 203 18.41 23.99 12.97
N CYS A 204 19.01 24.47 14.07
CA CYS A 204 18.69 25.78 14.65
C CYS A 204 19.50 26.88 13.96
#